data_AF-A0A1C6MJA0-F1
#
_entry.id   AF-A0A1C6MJA0-F1
#
_cell.length_a   1.000
_cell.length_b   1.000
_cell.length_c   1.000
_cell.angle_alpha   90.00
_cell.angle_beta   90.00
_cell.angle_gamma   90.00
#
_symmetry.space_group_name_H-M   'P 1'
#
loop_
_entity.id
_entity.type
_entity.pdbx_description
1 polymer ?
#
loop_
_entity_poly.entity_id
_entity_poly.type
_entity_poly.pdbx_seq_one_letter_code
_entity_poly.pdbx_strand_id
1 'polypeptide(L)'
;MINVQVRGESGTVEARAKHGLAWGPELAALNQSEFPMLGHLLPYADTVFNSRQVVTLLAEVPRLPPGIVTDALARELLDLGQTVLDGQHLYLWFLGD
;
A
#
# COMPACT_ATOMS: atom_id res chain seq x y z
N MET A 1 9.61 9.24 1.97
CA MET A 1 9.30 7.84 2.39
C MET A 1 7.79 7.71 2.35
N ILE A 2 7.23 6.60 1.86
CA ILE A 2 5.77 6.50 1.71
C ILE A 2 5.17 5.85 2.95
N ASN A 3 4.36 6.59 3.70
CA ASN A 3 3.66 6.08 4.89
C ASN A 3 2.36 5.38 4.49
N VAL A 4 1.94 4.35 5.23
CA VAL A 4 0.71 3.61 4.91
C VAL A 4 -0.29 3.67 6.06
N GLN A 5 -1.53 4.02 5.74
CA GLN A 5 -2.62 4.19 6.73
C GLN A 5 -3.92 3.60 6.21
N VAL A 6 -4.72 3.07 7.12
CA VAL A 6 -6.15 2.80 6.87
C VAL A 6 -6.92 3.99 7.41
N ARG A 7 -7.77 4.58 6.55
CA ARG A 7 -8.62 5.70 6.93
C ARG A 7 -10.07 5.44 6.57
N GLY A 8 -10.97 5.93 7.42
CA GLY A 8 -12.39 6.07 7.09
C GLY A 8 -12.64 7.21 6.11
N GLU A 9 -13.88 7.31 5.61
CA GLU A 9 -14.32 8.35 4.66
C GLU A 9 -14.07 9.78 5.16
N SER A 10 -14.15 10.03 6.47
CA SER A 10 -13.86 11.33 7.09
C SER A 10 -12.36 11.64 7.20
N GLY A 11 -11.48 10.74 6.76
CA GLY A 11 -10.04 10.85 6.92
C GLY A 11 -9.52 10.43 8.31
N THR A 12 -10.38 9.92 9.19
CA THR A 12 -9.98 9.37 10.49
C THR A 12 -9.03 8.20 10.29
N VAL A 13 -7.89 8.19 10.99
CA VAL A 13 -6.91 7.10 10.92
C VAL A 13 -7.34 5.98 11.85
N GLU A 14 -7.70 4.84 11.26
CA GLU A 14 -8.14 3.64 11.99
C GLU A 14 -6.96 2.69 12.28
N ALA A 15 -5.99 2.62 11.36
CA ALA A 15 -4.77 1.85 11.54
C ALA A 15 -3.62 2.46 10.73
N ARG A 16 -2.37 2.11 11.08
CA ARG A 16 -1.18 2.54 10.33
C ARG A 16 -0.09 1.48 10.35
N ALA A 17 0.69 1.44 9.28
CA ALA A 17 1.92 0.68 9.25
C ALA A 17 2.92 1.30 10.24
N LYS A 18 3.76 0.45 10.85
CA LYS A 18 4.89 0.92 11.67
C LYS A 18 6.09 1.25 10.78
N HIS A 19 6.17 0.57 9.63
CA HIS A 19 7.23 0.77 8.65
C HIS A 19 6.68 1.52 7.44
N GLY A 20 7.48 2.44 6.90
CA GLY A 20 7.17 3.10 5.63
C GLY A 20 7.72 2.29 4.44
N LEU A 21 7.09 2.44 3.29
CA LEU A 21 7.64 1.97 2.02
C LEU A 21 8.77 2.91 1.59
N ALA A 22 9.97 2.36 1.46
CA ALA A 22 11.12 3.10 0.95
C ALA A 22 10.93 3.34 -0.55
N TRP A 23 11.02 4.61 -0.97
CA TRP A 23 11.10 4.91 -2.39
C TRP A 23 12.52 4.67 -2.88
N GLY A 24 12.65 3.94 -3.98
CA GLY A 24 13.94 3.60 -4.58
C GLY A 24 13.80 3.18 -6.05
N PRO A 25 14.93 3.04 -6.77
CA PRO A 25 14.95 2.66 -8.18
C PRO A 25 14.18 1.37 -8.48
N GLU A 26 14.21 0.39 -7.57
CA GLU A 26 13.56 -0.91 -7.72
C GLU A 26 12.03 -0.78 -7.71
N LEU A 27 11.49 0.05 -6.81
CA LEU A 27 10.06 0.34 -6.76
C LEU A 27 9.63 1.18 -7.97
N ALA A 28 10.45 2.16 -8.37
CA ALA A 28 10.18 3.01 -9.52
C ALA A 28 10.21 2.25 -10.86
N ALA A 29 10.94 1.13 -10.93
CA ALA A 29 11.08 0.28 -12.11
C ALA A 29 10.10 -0.90 -12.14
N LEU A 30 9.17 -1.01 -11.17
CA LEU A 30 8.15 -2.07 -11.19
C LEU A 30 7.36 -2.03 -12.51
N ASN A 31 7.18 -3.19 -13.13
CA ASN A 31 6.35 -3.31 -14.32
C ASN A 31 4.89 -3.02 -13.94
N GLN A 32 4.38 -1.85 -14.34
CA GLN A 32 3.02 -1.39 -14.07
C GLN A 32 1.92 -2.31 -14.61
N SER A 33 2.21 -3.13 -15.63
CA SER A 33 1.25 -4.11 -16.13
C SER A 33 1.15 -5.35 -15.25
N GLU A 34 2.21 -5.66 -14.48
CA GLU A 34 2.24 -6.81 -13.54
C GLU A 34 1.93 -6.40 -12.09
N PHE A 35 2.24 -5.16 -11.74
CA PHE A 35 2.03 -4.57 -10.42
C PHE A 35 1.26 -3.24 -10.54
N PRO A 36 0.00 -3.28 -11.01
CA PRO A 36 -0.79 -2.07 -11.27
C PRO A 36 -1.10 -1.23 -10.03
N MET A 37 -1.00 -1.76 -8.81
CA MET A 37 -1.17 -0.95 -7.59
C MET A 37 0.17 -0.34 -7.16
N LEU A 38 1.19 -1.17 -6.88
CA LEU A 38 2.46 -0.69 -6.33
C LEU A 38 3.32 0.06 -7.37
N GLY A 39 3.26 -0.32 -8.64
CA GLY A 39 4.05 0.32 -9.71
C GLY A 39 3.57 1.72 -10.11
N HIS A 40 2.40 2.16 -9.64
CA HIS A 40 1.87 3.51 -9.86
C HIS A 40 2.04 4.44 -8.66
N LEU A 41 2.64 3.96 -7.56
CA LEU A 41 2.92 4.82 -6.41
C LEU A 41 3.92 5.90 -6.80
N LEU A 42 3.75 7.08 -6.19
CA LEU A 42 4.66 8.22 -6.33
C LEU A 42 5.14 8.64 -4.94
N PRO A 43 6.40 9.05 -4.80
CA PRO A 43 6.96 9.39 -3.49
C PRO A 43 6.47 10.74 -2.97
N TYR A 44 6.02 11.63 -3.85
CA TYR A 44 5.63 13.02 -3.55
C TYR A 44 4.12 13.27 -3.70
N ALA A 45 3.32 12.20 -3.81
CA ALA A 45 1.87 12.30 -3.97
C ALA A 45 1.17 11.24 -3.14
N ASP A 46 0.02 11.63 -2.59
CA ASP A 46 -0.86 10.69 -1.91
C ASP A 46 -1.57 9.82 -2.93
N THR A 47 -1.71 8.53 -2.60
CA THR A 47 -2.50 7.57 -3.36
C THR A 47 -3.49 6.89 -2.44
N VAL A 48 -4.75 6.83 -2.85
CA VAL A 48 -5.84 6.24 -2.07
C VAL A 48 -6.41 5.06 -2.83
N PHE A 49 -6.43 3.89 -2.19
CA PHE A 49 -7.04 2.67 -2.72
C PHE A 49 -8.33 2.34 -2.00
N ASN A 50 -9.38 2.07 -2.77
CA ASN A 50 -10.61 1.49 -2.26
C ASN A 50 -10.48 -0.04 -2.08
N SER A 51 -11.50 -0.67 -1.50
CA SER A 51 -11.51 -2.12 -1.23
C SER A 51 -11.25 -2.99 -2.46
N ARG A 52 -11.75 -2.61 -3.66
CA ARG A 52 -11.51 -3.39 -4.90
C ARG A 52 -10.05 -3.32 -5.34
N GLN A 53 -9.43 -2.14 -5.22
CA GLN A 53 -8.00 -1.97 -5.51
C GLN A 53 -7.14 -2.70 -4.47
N VAL A 54 -7.55 -2.70 -3.19
CA VAL A 54 -6.88 -3.45 -2.13
C VAL A 54 -6.84 -4.95 -2.42
N VAL A 55 -7.90 -5.56 -2.99
CA VAL A 55 -7.85 -6.97 -3.42
C VAL A 55 -6.70 -7.22 -4.40
N THR A 56 -6.47 -6.31 -5.35
CA THR A 56 -5.40 -6.44 -6.33
C THR A 56 -4.03 -6.26 -5.67
N LEU A 57 -3.90 -5.25 -4.78
CA LEU A 57 -2.68 -5.02 -4.00
C LEU A 57 -2.28 -6.24 -3.18
N LEU A 58 -3.24 -6.89 -2.49
CA LEU A 58 -2.96 -8.07 -1.67
C LEU A 58 -2.45 -9.25 -2.50
N ALA A 59 -2.84 -9.34 -3.78
CA ALA A 59 -2.30 -10.33 -4.72
C ALA A 59 -0.91 -9.96 -5.26
N GLU A 60 -0.56 -8.67 -5.29
CA GLU A 60 0.76 -8.18 -5.70
C GLU A 60 1.84 -8.42 -4.65
N VAL A 61 1.55 -8.13 -3.37
CA VAL A 61 2.51 -8.21 -2.26
C VAL A 61 3.32 -9.52 -2.23
N PRO A 62 2.73 -10.73 -2.29
CA PRO A 62 3.48 -11.98 -2.25
C PRO A 62 4.29 -12.27 -3.52
N ARG A 63 4.05 -11.54 -4.62
CA ARG A 63 4.74 -11.70 -5.91
C ARG A 63 5.89 -10.70 -6.08
N LEU A 64 6.08 -9.77 -5.13
CA LEU A 64 7.09 -8.74 -5.24
C LEU A 64 8.50 -9.36 -5.35
N PRO A 65 9.35 -8.82 -6.24
CA PRO A 65 10.77 -9.11 -6.21
C PRO A 65 11.38 -8.87 -4.82
N PRO A 66 12.35 -9.71 -4.39
CA PRO A 66 13.04 -9.53 -3.12
C PRO A 66 13.67 -8.13 -3.00
N GLY A 67 13.55 -7.52 -1.82
CA GLY A 67 14.18 -6.23 -1.52
C GLY A 67 13.37 -4.99 -1.87
N ILE A 68 12.24 -5.10 -2.58
CA ILE A 68 11.34 -3.96 -2.83
C ILE A 68 10.60 -3.56 -1.56
N VAL A 69 10.15 -4.53 -0.79
CA VAL A 69 9.56 -4.35 0.54
C VAL A 69 10.28 -5.23 1.53
N THR A 70 10.36 -4.79 2.79
CA THR A 70 10.82 -5.64 3.88
C THR A 70 9.71 -6.65 4.24
N ASP A 71 10.07 -7.81 4.77
CA ASP A 71 9.08 -8.81 5.21
C ASP A 71 8.10 -8.24 6.24
N ALA A 72 8.60 -7.37 7.13
CA ALA A 72 7.77 -6.68 8.12
C ALA A 72 6.73 -5.77 7.46
N LEU A 73 7.14 -4.97 6.48
CA LEU A 73 6.21 -4.10 5.75
C LEU A 73 5.24 -4.92 4.89
N ALA A 74 5.70 -5.98 4.23
CA ALA A 74 4.83 -6.87 3.47
C ALA A 74 3.72 -7.43 4.35
N ARG A 75 4.06 -7.88 5.57
CA ARG A 75 3.05 -8.34 6.54
C ARG A 75 2.08 -7.24 6.95
N GLU A 76 2.58 -6.04 7.24
CA GLU A 76 1.74 -4.90 7.60
C GLU A 76 0.80 -4.50 6.46
N LEU A 77 1.24 -4.52 5.19
CA LEU A 77 0.38 -4.26 4.04
C LEU A 77 -0.75 -5.29 3.93
N LEU A 78 -0.46 -6.57 4.20
CA LEU A 78 -1.47 -7.62 4.21
C LEU A 78 -2.50 -7.41 5.34
N ASP A 79 -2.03 -7.11 6.56
CA ASP A 79 -2.90 -6.92 7.72
C ASP A 79 -3.77 -5.64 7.59
N LEU A 80 -3.21 -4.54 7.09
CA LEU A 80 -3.95 -3.30 6.80
C LEU A 80 -4.94 -3.48 5.65
N GLY A 81 -4.53 -4.18 4.58
CA GLY A 81 -5.44 -4.48 3.48
C GLY A 81 -6.61 -5.35 3.94
N GLN A 82 -6.36 -6.36 4.78
CA GLN A 82 -7.44 -7.15 5.38
C GLN A 82 -8.39 -6.28 6.23
N THR A 83 -7.86 -5.34 7.00
CA THR A 83 -8.67 -4.37 7.77
C THR A 83 -9.61 -3.58 6.86
N VAL A 84 -9.12 -3.14 5.68
CA VAL A 84 -9.96 -2.45 4.68
C VAL A 84 -11.04 -3.37 4.11
N LEU A 85 -10.74 -4.65 3.87
CA LEU A 85 -11.70 -5.61 3.32
C LEU A 85 -12.78 -6.03 4.32
N ASP A 86 -12.45 -6.08 5.61
CA ASP A 86 -13.40 -6.46 6.68
C ASP A 86 -14.29 -5.29 7.13
N GLY A 87 -13.86 -4.04 6.87
CA GLY A 87 -14.59 -2.83 7.24
C GLY A 87 -15.50 -2.27 6.15
N GLN A 88 -16.27 -1.24 6.50
CA GLN A 88 -17.06 -0.44 5.55
C GLN A 88 -16.47 0.96 5.45
N HIS A 89 -16.49 1.53 4.24
CA HIS A 89 -15.99 2.89 3.98
C HIS A 89 -14.53 3.13 4.43
N LEU A 90 -13.73 2.07 4.42
CA LEU A 90 -12.29 2.13 4.69
C LEU A 90 -11.50 2.16 3.38
N TYR A 91 -10.38 2.87 3.42
CA TYR A 91 -9.47 3.06 2.30
C TYR A 91 -8.04 2.89 2.78
N LEU A 92 -7.17 2.35 1.92
CA LEU A 92 -5.74 2.27 2.17
C LEU A 92 -5.05 3.47 1.52
N TRP A 93 -4.39 4.29 2.34
CA TRP A 93 -3.72 5.51 1.92
C TRP A 93 -2.21 5.29 1.96
N PHE A 94 -1.57 5.56 0.83
CA PHE A 94 -0.13 5.69 0.70
C PHE A 94 0.17 7.18 0.66
N LEU A 95 0.86 7.68 1.67
CA LEU A 95 1.15 9.09 1.85
C LEU A 95 2.59 9.36 1.43
N GLY A 96 2.74 10.13 0.36
CA GLY A 96 4.04 10.65 -0.04
C GLY A 96 4.57 11.68 0.97
N ASP A 97 5.85 12.03 0.84
CA ASP A 97 6.48 13.14 1.55
C ASP A 97 6.72 14.29 0.57
#